data_AF-A0A2V8I950-F1
#
_entry.id   AF-A0A2V8I950-F1
#
_cell.length_a   1.000
_cell.length_b   1.000
_cell.length_c   1.000
_cell.angle_alpha   90.00
_cell.angle_beta   90.00
_cell.angle_gamma   90.00
#
_symmetry.space_group_name_H-M   'P 1'
#
loop_
_entity.id
_entity.type
_entity.pdbx_description
1 polymer ?
#
loop_
_entity_poly.entity_id
_entity_poly.type
_entity_poly.pdbx_seq_one_letter_code
_entity_poly.pdbx_strand_id
1 'polypeptide(L)'
;MTILQNVKVIAYGRQLDPSAKVDAATRPTVATLLVSQEEAQKVVLAQQRGRIQLVLRNGLDDKVDEFAAEPVASVDLGIEEPRKAPQPAPVKPTPPPDPPLRPNASKAAKADDDTHTVRIYRGEKMTEEKVK
;
A
#
# COMPACT_ATOMS: atom_id res chain seq x y z
N MET A 1 -11.59 5.48 -4.67
CA MET A 1 -11.08 6.67 -3.97
C MET A 1 -10.59 7.68 -5.00
N THR A 2 -11.07 8.91 -4.92
CA THR A 2 -10.62 10.04 -5.75
C THR A 2 -9.66 10.90 -4.93
N ILE A 3 -8.53 11.28 -5.52
CA ILE A 3 -7.43 11.96 -4.81
C ILE A 3 -7.36 13.43 -5.20
N LEU A 4 -7.68 13.74 -6.46
CA LEU A 4 -7.79 15.09 -7.00
C LEU A 4 -9.04 15.20 -7.86
N GLN A 5 -9.64 16.38 -7.87
CA GLN A 5 -10.83 16.71 -8.64
C GLN A 5 -10.61 18.02 -9.39
N ASN A 6 -11.31 18.16 -10.53
CA ASN A 6 -11.32 19.36 -11.35
C ASN A 6 -9.92 19.90 -11.74
N VAL A 7 -9.00 18.97 -12.05
CA VAL A 7 -7.65 19.34 -12.51
C VAL A 7 -7.70 19.68 -14.00
N LYS A 8 -7.15 20.83 -14.37
CA LYS A 8 -7.14 21.30 -15.75
C LYS A 8 -6.17 20.48 -16.60
N VAL A 9 -6.69 19.90 -17.68
CA VAL A 9 -5.89 19.23 -18.71
C VAL A 9 -5.50 20.26 -19.77
N ILE A 10 -4.21 20.35 -20.11
CA ILE A 10 -3.72 21.29 -21.12
C ILE A 10 -3.30 20.60 -22.42
N ALA A 11 -3.05 19.29 -22.40
CA ALA A 11 -2.75 18.50 -23.59
C ALA A 11 -3.06 17.02 -23.36
N TYR A 12 -3.39 16.32 -24.45
CA TYR A 12 -3.56 14.86 -24.47
C TYR A 12 -2.90 14.25 -25.72
N GLY A 13 -2.08 13.22 -25.53
CA GLY A 13 -1.32 12.59 -26.60
C GLY A 13 -0.44 13.58 -27.35
N ARG A 14 -0.64 13.68 -28.67
CA ARG A 14 0.03 14.68 -29.54
C ARG A 14 -0.81 15.95 -29.77
N GLN A 15 -2.01 16.01 -29.19
CA GLN A 15 -2.93 17.13 -29.36
C GLN A 15 -2.67 18.17 -28.27
N LEU A 16 -2.33 19.39 -28.71
CA LEU A 16 -2.09 20.54 -27.84
C LEU A 16 -3.39 21.29 -27.49
N ASP A 17 -4.50 21.01 -28.18
CA ASP A 17 -5.80 21.63 -27.88
C ASP A 17 -6.65 20.71 -26.99
N PRO A 18 -6.83 21.05 -25.69
CA PRO A 18 -7.65 20.27 -24.78
C PRO A 18 -9.15 20.34 -25.08
N SER A 19 -9.60 21.34 -25.86
CA SER A 19 -11.00 21.55 -26.26
C SER A 19 -11.38 20.80 -27.53
N ALA A 20 -10.38 20.34 -28.29
CA ALA A 20 -10.63 19.55 -29.47
C ALA A 20 -11.35 18.26 -29.06
N LYS A 21 -12.42 17.91 -29.80
CA LYS A 21 -13.17 16.69 -29.54
C LYS A 21 -12.20 15.51 -29.57
N VAL A 22 -12.17 14.75 -28.48
CA VAL A 22 -11.43 13.50 -28.44
C VAL A 22 -12.09 12.57 -29.44
N ASP A 23 -11.46 12.35 -30.59
CA ASP A 23 -11.84 11.29 -31.50
C ASP A 23 -11.74 9.96 -30.74
N ALA A 24 -12.86 9.26 -30.57
CA ALA A 24 -12.91 8.00 -29.83
C ALA A 24 -11.96 6.92 -30.39
N ALA A 25 -11.49 7.09 -31.62
CA ALA A 25 -10.49 6.26 -32.28
C ALA A 25 -9.07 6.48 -31.74
N THR A 26 -8.77 7.66 -31.20
CA THR A 26 -7.48 7.97 -30.60
C THR A 26 -7.62 7.82 -29.09
N ARG A 27 -7.01 6.78 -28.52
CA ARG A 27 -6.84 6.65 -27.06
C ARG A 27 -5.52 7.30 -26.65
N PRO A 28 -5.50 8.60 -26.27
CA PRO A 28 -4.26 9.24 -25.87
C PRO A 28 -3.69 8.56 -24.63
N THR A 29 -2.47 8.03 -24.74
CA THR A 29 -1.78 7.32 -23.64
C THR A 29 -1.21 8.27 -22.58
N VAL A 30 -1.04 9.55 -22.91
CA VAL A 30 -0.38 10.55 -22.07
C VAL A 30 -1.26 11.78 -21.96
N ALA A 31 -1.38 12.35 -20.75
CA ALA A 31 -2.05 13.62 -20.50
C ALA A 31 -1.11 14.56 -19.76
N THR A 32 -1.17 15.85 -20.09
CA THR A 32 -0.44 16.91 -19.39
C THR A 32 -1.41 17.71 -18.55
N LEU A 33 -1.15 17.75 -17.23
CA LEU A 33 -2.04 18.35 -16.23
C LEU A 33 -1.42 19.65 -15.70
N LEU A 34 -2.25 20.67 -15.51
CA LEU A 34 -1.89 21.86 -14.76
C LEU A 34 -2.26 21.63 -13.29
N VAL A 35 -1.25 21.55 -12.42
CA VAL A 35 -1.39 21.27 -10.99
C VAL A 35 -0.54 22.23 -10.17
N SER A 36 -0.97 22.48 -8.93
CA SER A 36 -0.15 23.13 -7.90
C SER A 36 0.91 22.18 -7.32
N GLN A 37 1.86 22.72 -6.56
CA GLN A 37 2.93 21.91 -5.93
C GLN A 37 2.37 20.85 -4.97
N GLU A 38 1.36 21.21 -4.18
CA GLU A 38 0.73 20.28 -3.23
C GLU A 38 0.01 19.14 -3.96
N GLU A 39 -0.72 19.46 -5.04
CA GLU A 39 -1.41 18.46 -5.85
C GLU A 39 -0.43 17.53 -6.57
N ALA A 40 0.69 18.06 -7.08
CA ALA A 40 1.73 17.25 -7.70
C ALA A 40 2.30 16.20 -6.73
N GLN A 41 2.54 16.58 -5.47
CA GLN A 41 2.99 15.64 -4.44
C GLN A 41 1.96 14.53 -4.18
N LYS A 42 0.66 14.87 -4.15
CA LYS A 42 -0.43 13.89 -4.00
C LYS A 42 -0.45 12.89 -5.16
N VAL A 43 -0.29 13.37 -6.41
CA VAL A 43 -0.25 12.51 -7.61
C VAL A 43 0.95 11.56 -7.57
N VAL A 44 2.13 12.07 -7.25
CA VAL A 44 3.36 11.26 -7.18
C VAL A 44 3.22 10.17 -6.12
N LEU A 45 2.71 10.52 -4.94
CA LEU A 45 2.50 9.55 -3.87
C LEU A 45 1.43 8.51 -4.24
N ALA A 46 0.37 8.91 -4.93
CA ALA A 46 -0.64 7.99 -5.44
C ALA A 46 -0.07 7.02 -6.48
N GLN A 47 0.78 7.52 -7.39
CA GLN A 47 1.45 6.71 -8.40
C GLN A 47 2.39 5.67 -7.77
N GLN A 48 3.06 6.01 -6.67
CA GLN A 48 3.91 5.05 -5.94
C GLN A 48 3.08 3.95 -5.25
N ARG A 49 1.85 4.26 -4.82
CA ARG A 49 0.97 3.29 -4.15
C ARG A 49 0.24 2.37 -5.14
N GLY A 50 0.06 2.78 -6.39
CA GLY A 50 -0.60 1.93 -7.37
C GLY A 50 -0.97 2.63 -8.68
N ARG A 51 -1.96 2.06 -9.36
CA ARG A 51 -2.43 2.52 -10.66
C ARG A 51 -3.41 3.66 -10.48
N ILE A 52 -3.04 4.84 -10.97
CA ILE A 52 -3.96 5.97 -11.07
C ILE A 52 -4.87 5.80 -12.29
N GLN A 53 -6.12 6.24 -12.17
CA GLN A 53 -7.06 6.34 -13.27
C GLN A 53 -7.50 7.79 -13.37
N LEU A 54 -7.55 8.31 -14.60
CA LEU A 54 -7.99 9.67 -14.87
C LEU A 54 -9.31 9.60 -15.63
N VAL A 55 -10.27 10.41 -15.24
CA VAL A 55 -11.59 10.51 -15.88
C VAL A 55 -11.83 11.96 -16.23
N LEU A 56 -12.19 12.22 -17.48
CA LEU A 56 -12.54 13.56 -17.93
C LEU A 56 -13.95 13.92 -17.46
N ARG A 57 -14.06 15.07 -16.78
CA ARG A 57 -15.34 15.65 -16.39
C ARG A 57 -15.90 16.50 -17.51
N ASN A 58 -17.20 16.78 -17.42
CA ASN A 58 -17.85 17.74 -18.30
C ASN A 58 -17.22 19.13 -18.12
N GLY A 59 -16.90 19.84 -19.21
CA GLY A 59 -16.26 21.15 -19.16
C GLY A 59 -17.13 22.28 -18.61
N LEU A 60 -18.43 22.04 -18.39
CA LEU A 60 -19.33 22.98 -17.71
C LEU A 60 -19.52 22.66 -16.22
N ASP A 61 -18.90 21.59 -15.73
CA ASP A 61 -19.03 21.12 -14.35
C ASP A 61 -17.79 21.46 -13.52
N ASP A 62 -17.81 22.64 -12.92
CA ASP A 62 -16.72 23.16 -12.08
C ASP A 62 -16.84 22.75 -10.60
N LYS A 63 -17.82 21.91 -10.25
CA LYS A 63 -18.10 21.55 -8.85
C LYS A 63 -16.95 20.73 -8.28
N VAL A 64 -16.37 21.16 -7.17
CA VAL A 64 -15.43 20.34 -6.39
C VAL A 64 -16.16 19.88 -5.14
N ASP A 65 -16.29 18.58 -4.97
CA ASP A 65 -16.87 18.01 -3.75
C ASP A 65 -15.81 18.01 -2.64
N GLU A 66 -16.08 18.72 -1.54
CA GLU A 66 -15.19 18.77 -0.37
C GLU A 66 -15.08 17.42 0.35
N PHE A 67 -16.10 16.57 0.23
CA PHE A 67 -16.12 15.27 0.86
C PHE A 67 -15.62 14.19 -0.09
N ALA A 68 -14.66 13.39 0.39
CA ALA A 68 -14.26 12.19 -0.31
C ALA A 68 -15.46 11.24 -0.38
N ALA A 69 -15.95 10.96 -1.58
CA ALA A 69 -16.99 9.95 -1.80
C ALA A 69 -16.57 8.62 -1.18
N GLU A 70 -17.53 7.93 -0.56
CA GLU A 70 -17.28 6.62 0.03
C GLU A 70 -16.71 5.66 -1.03
N PRO A 71 -15.68 4.86 -0.68
CA PRO A 71 -15.09 3.94 -1.62
C PRO A 71 -16.12 2.90 -2.06
N VAL A 72 -16.41 2.88 -3.36
CA VAL A 72 -17.25 1.85 -3.99
C VAL A 72 -16.56 0.50 -3.83
N ALA A 73 -17.22 -0.43 -3.14
CA ALA A 73 -16.80 -1.81 -3.00
C ALA A 73 -17.32 -2.66 -4.17
N SER A 74 -16.69 -3.82 -4.40
CA SER A 74 -17.09 -4.75 -5.46
C SER A 74 -18.56 -5.20 -5.33
N VAL A 75 -19.04 -5.32 -4.09
CA VAL A 75 -20.45 -5.66 -3.79
C VAL A 75 -21.42 -4.58 -4.26
N ASP A 76 -21.04 -3.31 -4.22
CA ASP A 76 -21.90 -2.20 -4.67
C ASP A 76 -22.13 -2.24 -6.18
N LEU A 77 -21.23 -2.89 -6.91
CA LEU A 77 -21.29 -3.10 -8.36
C LEU A 77 -21.90 -4.45 -8.75
N GLY A 78 -22.37 -5.25 -7.79
CA GLY A 78 -22.86 -6.61 -8.02
C GLY A 78 -21.78 -7.58 -8.50
N ILE A 79 -20.51 -7.26 -8.29
CA ILE A 79 -19.37 -8.09 -8.68
C ILE A 79 -19.06 -9.01 -7.49
N GLU A 80 -19.32 -10.31 -7.65
CA GLU A 80 -18.89 -11.30 -6.66
C GLU A 80 -17.36 -11.34 -6.63
N GLU A 81 -16.79 -10.93 -5.49
CA GLU A 81 -15.36 -11.10 -5.27
C GLU A 81 -15.03 -12.59 -5.13
N PRO A 82 -13.94 -13.07 -5.77
CA PRO A 82 -13.51 -14.44 -5.59
C PRO A 82 -13.24 -14.68 -4.11
N ARG A 83 -14.01 -15.59 -3.49
CA ARG A 83 -13.80 -15.99 -2.10
C ARG A 83 -12.34 -16.40 -1.94
N LYS A 84 -11.58 -15.63 -1.15
CA LYS A 84 -10.23 -16.00 -0.74
C LYS A 84 -10.33 -17.36 -0.07
N ALA A 85 -9.60 -18.35 -0.58
CA ALA A 85 -9.59 -19.69 0.00
C ALA A 85 -9.28 -19.59 1.50
N PRO A 86 -10.00 -20.35 2.36
CA PRO A 86 -9.77 -20.31 3.80
C PRO A 86 -8.30 -20.60 4.06
N GLN A 87 -7.62 -19.63 4.68
CA GLN A 87 -6.23 -19.78 5.05
C GLN A 87 -6.18 -20.87 6.14
N PRO A 88 -5.33 -21.90 6.00
CA PRO A 88 -5.24 -22.95 7.00
C PRO A 88 -4.93 -22.31 8.37
N ALA A 89 -5.69 -22.71 9.39
CA ALA A 89 -5.53 -22.18 10.73
C ALA A 89 -4.05 -22.35 11.17
N PRO A 90 -3.47 -21.35 11.85
CA PRO A 90 -2.10 -21.46 12.34
C PRO A 90 -1.98 -22.71 13.21
N VAL A 91 -1.15 -23.65 12.77
CA VAL A 91 -0.80 -24.82 13.57
C VAL A 91 -0.11 -24.32 14.83
N LYS A 92 -0.71 -24.57 16.00
CA LYS A 92 -0.04 -24.33 17.28
C LYS A 92 1.27 -25.11 17.25
N PRO A 93 2.42 -24.48 17.58
CA PRO A 93 3.68 -25.21 17.69
C PRO A 93 3.49 -26.37 18.66
N THR A 94 3.77 -27.58 18.21
CA THR A 94 3.82 -28.74 19.10
C THR A 94 4.93 -28.46 20.12
N PRO A 95 4.65 -28.53 21.43
CA PRO A 95 5.69 -28.33 22.43
C PRO A 95 6.84 -29.33 22.15
N PRO A 96 8.10 -28.88 22.24
CA PRO A 96 9.23 -29.78 22.05
C PRO A 96 9.14 -30.94 23.05
N PRO A 97 9.57 -32.16 22.66
CA PRO A 97 9.54 -33.30 23.56
C PRO A 97 10.34 -32.99 24.83
N ASP A 98 9.79 -33.39 25.98
CA ASP A 98 10.39 -33.11 27.28
C ASP A 98 11.84 -33.63 27.31
N PRO A 99 12.80 -32.81 27.77
CA PRO A 99 14.17 -33.27 27.95
C PRO A 99 14.19 -34.40 29.00
N PRO A 100 15.03 -35.44 28.82
CA PRO A 100 15.12 -36.52 29.78
C PRO A 100 15.51 -35.96 31.15
N LEU A 101 14.71 -36.29 32.17
CA LEU A 101 14.94 -35.92 33.56
C LEU A 101 16.34 -36.36 33.97
N ARG A 102 17.23 -35.38 34.18
CA ARG A 102 18.51 -35.63 34.85
C ARG A 102 18.23 -35.75 36.35
N PRO A 103 18.73 -36.79 37.04
CA PRO A 103 18.58 -36.89 38.48
C PRO A 103 19.28 -35.72 39.17
N ASN A 104 18.52 -35.09 40.08
CA ASN A 104 18.86 -33.88 40.80
C ASN A 104 20.22 -33.91 41.49
N ALA A 105 21.01 -32.88 41.27
CA ALA A 105 21.97 -32.38 42.24
C ALA A 105 21.65 -30.91 42.51
N SER A 106 21.27 -30.67 43.75
CA SER A 106 20.90 -29.40 44.38
C SER A 106 21.91 -28.26 44.13
N LYS A 107 21.41 -27.02 44.00
CA LYS A 107 21.64 -25.89 44.95
C LYS A 107 21.75 -24.51 44.26
N ALA A 108 21.08 -23.54 44.88
CA ALA A 108 21.31 -22.07 44.87
C ALA A 108 20.76 -21.19 43.72
N ALA A 109 19.60 -20.59 43.99
CA ALA A 109 19.38 -19.14 44.10
C ALA A 109 19.77 -18.14 42.98
N LYS A 110 18.71 -17.50 42.47
CA LYS A 110 18.50 -16.07 42.14
C LYS A 110 19.08 -15.46 40.84
N ALA A 111 18.19 -14.67 40.23
CA ALA A 111 18.34 -13.30 39.71
C ALA A 111 18.01 -13.16 38.21
N ASP A 112 16.97 -12.35 37.95
CA ASP A 112 16.70 -11.65 36.70
C ASP A 112 17.97 -11.17 36.01
N ASP A 113 18.05 -11.34 34.69
CA ASP A 113 18.73 -10.36 33.84
C ASP A 113 18.16 -10.39 32.41
N ASP A 114 17.67 -9.23 32.00
CA ASP A 114 16.91 -8.97 30.78
C ASP A 114 17.86 -8.82 29.59
N THR A 115 18.37 -9.95 29.08
CA THR A 115 19.35 -9.94 27.99
C THR A 115 18.66 -9.75 26.63
N HIS A 116 18.75 -8.55 26.06
CA HIS A 116 18.23 -8.24 24.72
C HIS A 116 19.26 -8.56 23.63
N THR A 117 18.88 -9.42 22.69
CA THR A 117 19.74 -9.83 21.57
C THR A 117 19.59 -8.85 20.40
N VAL A 118 20.63 -8.07 20.11
CA VAL A 118 20.67 -7.17 18.95
C VAL A 118 21.33 -7.88 17.77
N ARG A 119 20.60 -8.00 16.66
CA ARG A 119 21.11 -8.57 15.40
C ARG A 119 21.53 -7.44 14.48
N ILE A 120 22.84 -7.35 14.24
CA ILE A 120 23.41 -6.34 13.35
C ILE A 120 23.67 -7.00 11.99
N TYR A 121 22.99 -6.49 10.96
CA TYR A 121 23.16 -6.94 9.58
C TYR A 121 24.08 -5.97 8.83
N ARG A 122 25.21 -6.46 8.31
CA ARG A 122 26.08 -5.69 7.41
C ARG A 122 26.30 -6.48 6.12
N GLY A 123 25.49 -6.18 5.11
CA GLY A 123 25.50 -6.93 3.84
C GLY A 123 25.08 -8.39 4.03
N GLU A 124 25.70 -9.32 3.31
CA GLU A 124 25.41 -10.76 3.40
C GLU A 124 25.98 -11.47 4.65
N LYS A 125 26.61 -10.74 5.58
CA LYS A 125 27.16 -11.33 6.81
C LYS A 125 26.36 -10.88 8.04
N MET A 126 25.87 -11.88 8.78
CA MET A 126 25.18 -11.73 10.06
C MET A 126 26.16 -12.07 11.19
N THR A 127 26.28 -11.17 12.16
CA THR A 127 27.01 -11.44 13.40
C THR A 127 26.08 -11.16 14.57
N GLU A 128 25.94 -12.13 15.46
CA GLU A 128 25.10 -12.06 16.67
C GLU A 128 26.00 -11.77 17.86
N GLU A 129 25.78 -10.63 18.53
CA GLU A 129 26.52 -10.26 19.73
C GLU A 129 25.56 -10.18 20.91
N LYS A 130 25.92 -10.86 22.00
CA LYS A 130 25.21 -10.82 23.27
C LYS A 130 25.82 -9.72 24.11
N VAL A 131 25.07 -8.63 24.31
CA VAL A 131 25.46 -7.56 25.21
C VAL A 131 24.66 -7.70 26.50
N LYS A 132 25.36 -7.57 27.62
CA LYS A 132 24.79 -7.54 28.97
C LYS A 132 24.55 -6.09 29.38
#